data_AF-A0AAU8XV39-F1
#
_entry.id   AF-A0AAU8XV39-F1
#
_cell.length_a   1.000
_cell.length_b   1.000
_cell.length_c   1.000
_cell.angle_alpha   90.00
_cell.angle_beta   90.00
_cell.angle_gamma   90.00
#
_symmetry.space_group_name_H-M   'P 1'
#
loop_
_entity.id
_entity.type
_entity.pdbx_description
1 polymer ?
#
loop_
_entity_poly.entity_id
_entity_poly.type
_entity_poly.pdbx_seq_one_letter_code
_entity_poly.pdbx_strand_id
1 'polypeptide(L)' 'MKMKLMTETEYAPYKGDKFIDLGTIDYLAKKYHKKKETLKYLTYPSAHKRGYKTLLYKIK' A
#
# COMPACT_ATOMS: atom_id res chain seq x y z
N MET A 1 22.91 -18.83 8.18
CA MET A 1 21.54 -18.43 7.78
C MET A 1 21.64 -17.09 7.06
N LYS A 2 21.46 -17.02 5.73
CA LYS A 2 21.50 -15.76 4.99
C LYS A 2 20.20 -14.98 5.27
N MET A 3 20.26 -13.94 6.10
CA MET A 3 19.17 -12.95 6.19
C MET A 3 19.14 -12.20 4.86
N LYS A 4 18.23 -12.60 3.99
CA LYS A 4 17.90 -11.90 2.75
C LYS A 4 17.24 -10.60 3.20
N LEU A 5 17.96 -9.49 3.15
CA LEU A 5 17.36 -8.14 3.22
C LEU A 5 16.48 -8.01 1.97
N MET A 6 15.25 -8.52 2.06
CA MET A 6 14.21 -8.20 1.11
C MET A 6 13.98 -6.71 1.34
N THR A 7 14.36 -5.89 0.36
CA THR A 7 13.97 -4.49 0.27
C THR A 7 12.44 -4.46 0.38
N GLU A 8 11.95 -4.26 1.60
CA GLU A 8 10.54 -4.29 1.88
C GLU A 8 9.94 -3.13 1.10
N THR A 9 9.11 -3.44 0.12
CA THR A 9 8.48 -2.40 -0.68
C THR A 9 7.57 -1.60 0.25
N GLU A 10 7.86 -0.31 0.36
CA GLU A 10 7.05 0.61 1.12
C GLU A 10 5.91 1.15 0.27
N TYR A 11 4.81 1.44 0.94
CA TYR A 11 3.59 1.90 0.34
C TYR A 11 3.06 3.07 1.13
N ALA A 12 2.60 4.09 0.41
CA ALA A 12 1.94 5.24 0.97
C ALA A 12 0.46 5.23 0.59
N PRO A 13 -0.46 4.97 1.53
CA PRO A 13 -1.86 5.27 1.35
C PRO A 13 -2.12 6.77 1.28
N TYR A 14 -2.86 7.17 0.26
CA TYR A 14 -3.40 8.52 0.11
C TYR A 14 -4.92 8.47 0.08
N LYS A 15 -5.57 9.46 0.67
CA LYS A 15 -7.01 9.66 0.60
C LYS A 15 -7.30 10.99 -0.10
N GLY A 16 -7.53 10.95 -1.42
CA GLY A 16 -7.39 12.14 -2.27
C GLY A 16 -5.96 12.65 -2.18
N ASP A 17 -5.78 13.95 -1.92
CA ASP A 17 -4.47 14.59 -1.77
C ASP A 17 -3.84 14.44 -0.37
N LYS A 18 -4.54 13.79 0.57
CA LYS A 18 -4.05 13.62 1.95
C LYS A 18 -3.21 12.36 2.09
N PHE A 19 -1.95 12.53 2.47
CA PHE A 19 -1.11 11.44 2.97
C PHE A 19 -1.72 10.88 4.25
N ILE A 20 -1.84 9.56 4.33
CA ILE A 20 -2.38 8.86 5.50
C ILE A 20 -1.24 8.23 6.32
N ASP A 21 -0.32 7.54 5.65
CA ASP A 21 0.69 6.71 6.30
C ASP A 21 1.79 6.26 5.35
N LEU A 22 2.84 5.63 5.90
CA LEU A 22 3.89 4.97 5.14
C LEU A 22 4.26 3.64 5.79
N GLY A 23 4.41 2.60 4.99
CA GLY A 23 4.97 1.33 5.44
C GLY A 23 4.71 0.18 4.49
N THR A 24 5.05 -1.04 4.91
CA THR A 24 4.87 -2.24 4.09
C THR A 24 3.40 -2.63 3.97
N ILE A 25 3.04 -3.40 2.93
CA ILE A 25 1.65 -3.93 2.82
C ILE A 25 1.26 -4.72 4.06
N ASP A 26 2.18 -5.47 4.66
CA ASP A 26 1.94 -6.25 5.86
C ASP A 26 1.60 -5.34 7.06
N TYR A 27 2.39 -4.29 7.25
CA TYR A 27 2.14 -3.28 8.29
C TYR A 27 0.78 -2.62 8.10
N LEU A 28 0.49 -2.14 6.88
CA LEU A 28 -0.76 -1.45 6.56
C LEU A 28 -1.96 -2.38 6.66
N ALA A 29 -1.83 -3.65 6.22
CA ALA A 29 -2.89 -4.65 6.34
C ALA A 29 -3.29 -4.88 7.80
N LYS A 30 -2.28 -5.00 8.68
CA LYS A 30 -2.48 -5.18 10.12
C LYS A 30 -3.09 -3.94 10.76
N LYS A 31 -2.56 -2.75 10.45
CA LYS A 31 -3.01 -1.46 11.04
C LYS A 31 -4.43 -1.10 10.64
N TYR A 32 -4.77 -1.26 9.36
CA TYR A 32 -6.09 -0.89 8.83
C TYR A 32 -7.09 -2.06 8.83
N HIS A 33 -6.72 -3.23 9.36
CA HIS A 33 -7.50 -4.47 9.34
C HIS A 33 -8.04 -4.79 7.93
N LYS A 34 -7.19 -4.61 6.91
CA LYS A 34 -7.53 -4.87 5.51
C LYS A 34 -6.81 -6.11 4.99
N LYS A 35 -7.44 -6.79 4.02
CA LYS A 35 -6.79 -7.88 3.30
C LYS A 35 -5.63 -7.33 2.48
N LYS A 36 -4.49 -8.03 2.49
CA LYS A 36 -3.29 -7.69 1.69
C LYS A 36 -3.61 -7.61 0.21
N GLU A 37 -4.47 -8.49 -0.29
CA GLU A 37 -4.92 -8.52 -1.69
C GLU A 37 -5.65 -7.23 -2.08
N THR A 38 -6.49 -6.71 -1.19
CA THR A 38 -7.18 -5.43 -1.40
C THR A 38 -6.19 -4.28 -1.44
N LEU A 39 -5.21 -4.24 -0.53
CA LEU A 39 -4.18 -3.21 -0.53
C LEU A 39 -3.31 -3.28 -1.79
N LYS A 40 -2.92 -4.49 -2.23
CA LYS A 40 -2.27 -4.68 -3.53
C LYS A 40 -3.14 -4.17 -4.67
N TYR A 41 -4.44 -4.45 -4.65
CA TYR A 41 -5.32 -3.99 -5.71
C TYR A 41 -5.35 -2.46 -5.84
N LEU A 42 -5.31 -1.75 -4.70
CA LEU A 42 -5.26 -0.29 -4.64
C LEU A 42 -3.97 0.31 -5.20
N THR A 43 -2.94 -0.51 -5.46
CA THR A 43 -1.71 -0.08 -6.15
C THR A 43 -1.81 -0.14 -7.67
N TYR A 44 -2.81 -0.83 -8.21
CA TYR A 44 -2.95 -0.99 -9.65
C TYR A 44 -3.55 0.27 -10.30
N PRO A 45 -3.15 0.58 -11.55
CA PRO A 45 -3.71 1.71 -12.30
C PRO A 45 -5.22 1.58 -12.52
N SER A 46 -5.77 0.36 -12.53
CA SER A 46 -7.22 0.11 -12.60
C SER A 46 -7.97 0.67 -11.40
N ALA A 47 -7.41 0.58 -10.18
CA ALA A 47 -7.98 1.21 -9.00
C ALA A 47 -7.89 2.74 -9.08
N HIS A 48 -6.77 3.27 -9.58
CA HIS A 48 -6.58 4.72 -9.74
C HIS A 48 -7.58 5.32 -10.74
N LYS A 49 -7.83 4.62 -11.87
CA LYS A 49 -8.82 5.05 -12.88
C LYS A 49 -10.26 5.00 -12.39
N ARG A 50 -10.58 4.13 -11.43
CA ARG A 50 -11.94 3.96 -10.90
C ARG A 50 -12.32 5.04 -9.87
N GLY A 51 -11.38 5.90 -9.48
CA GLY A 51 -11.64 7.02 -8.57
C GLY A 51 -11.91 6.59 -7.13
N TYR A 52 -11.28 5.50 -6.66
CA TYR A 52 -11.38 5.13 -5.24
C TYR A 52 -10.88 6.27 -4.36
N LYS A 53 -11.62 6.57 -3.29
CA LYS A 53 -11.24 7.61 -2.32
C LYS A 53 -9.89 7.37 -1.67
N THR A 54 -9.44 6.12 -1.61
CA THR A 54 -8.14 5.73 -1.04
C THR A 54 -7.33 4.99 -2.11
N LEU A 55 -6.14 5.50 -2.40
CA LEU A 55 -5.19 4.91 -3.34
C LEU A 55 -3.91 4.52 -2.60
N LEU A 56 -3.18 3.53 -3.12
CA LEU A 56 -1.95 3.05 -2.50
C LEU A 56 -0.78 3.22 -3.46
N TYR A 57 0.15 4.12 -3.16
CA TYR A 57 1.30 4.36 -4.01
C TYR A 57 2.49 3.52 -3.54
N LYS A 58 3.19 2.90 -4.48
CA LYS A 58 4.42 2.16 -4.22
C LYS A 58 5.59 3.14 -4.17
N ILE A 59 6.34 3.14 -3.08
CA ILE A 59 7.57 3.90 -2.90
C ILE A 59 8.74 2.92 -3.04
N LYS A 60 9.78 3.33 -3.78
CA LYS A 60 10.90 2.49 -4.19
C LYS A 60 12.20 3.02 -3.60
#